data_AF-A0AAP2DNK3-F1
#
_entry.id   AF-A0AAP2DNK3-F1
#
_cell.length_a   1.000
_cell.length_b   1.000
_cell.length_c   1.000
_cell.angle_alpha   90.00
_cell.angle_beta   90.00
_cell.angle_gamma   90.00
#
_symmetry.space_group_name_H-M   'P 1'
#
loop_
_entity.id
_entity.type
_entity.pdbx_description
1 polymer ?
#
loop_
_entity_poly.entity_id
_entity_poly.type
_entity_poly.pdbx_seq_one_letter_code
_entity_poly.pdbx_strand_id
1 'polypeptide(L)'
;MALSFEELGEILKTVGVRMAPKEDFDDFFEIIGENLRNARLAKNIDLESAAQAAGITPDNMELLENGLYNFELLKLANLCAYYKIPMKGIGRRKMKQK
;
A
#
# COMPACT_ATOMS: atom_id res chain seq x y z
N MET A 1 -4.28 4.46 17.24
CA MET A 1 -5.73 4.61 16.99
C MET A 1 -5.90 4.43 15.49
N ALA A 2 -6.54 3.34 15.03
CA ALA A 2 -6.67 3.09 13.60
C ALA A 2 -7.74 4.02 13.00
N LEU A 3 -7.45 4.60 11.83
CA LEU A 3 -8.40 5.45 11.10
C LEU A 3 -9.65 4.64 10.74
N SER A 4 -10.83 5.26 10.91
CA SER A 4 -12.09 4.65 10.49
C SER A 4 -12.21 4.63 8.95
N PHE A 5 -13.04 3.73 8.44
CA PHE A 5 -13.31 3.62 7.00
C PHE A 5 -13.83 4.93 6.40
N GLU A 6 -14.61 5.69 7.16
CA GLU A 6 -15.15 6.99 6.76
C GLU A 6 -14.05 8.04 6.61
N GLU A 7 -13.13 8.12 7.58
CA GLU A 7 -11.99 9.05 7.53
C GLU A 7 -11.03 8.73 6.37
N LEU A 8 -10.76 7.44 6.13
CA LEU A 8 -9.98 7.01 4.97
C LEU A 8 -10.65 7.41 3.65
N GLY A 9 -11.97 7.34 3.58
CA GLY A 9 -12.72 7.73 2.39
C GLY A 9 -12.65 9.21 2.05
N GLU A 10 -12.62 10.08 3.07
CA GLU A 10 -12.46 11.52 2.88
C GLU A 10 -11.04 11.88 2.40
N ILE A 11 -10.02 11.22 2.95
CA ILE A 11 -8.63 11.43 2.54
C ILE A 11 -8.40 10.93 1.10
N LEU A 12 -8.99 9.80 0.72
CA LEU A 12 -8.85 9.27 -0.64
C LEU A 12 -9.58 10.13 -1.69
N LYS A 13 -10.73 10.73 -1.34
CA LYS A 13 -11.41 11.70 -2.21
C LYS A 13 -10.56 12.93 -2.48
N THR A 14 -9.83 13.43 -1.48
CA THR A 14 -8.97 14.62 -1.63
C THR A 14 -7.76 14.39 -2.53
N VAL A 15 -7.26 13.15 -2.63
CA VAL A 15 -6.20 12.78 -3.57
C VAL A 15 -6.73 12.27 -4.93
N GLY A 16 -8.03 12.39 -5.18
CA GLY A 16 -8.65 12.03 -6.46
C GLY A 16 -8.79 10.51 -6.69
N VAL A 17 -8.76 9.72 -5.62
CA VAL A 17 -8.97 8.27 -5.65
C VAL A 17 -10.45 7.98 -5.33
N ARG A 18 -11.18 7.38 -6.28
CA ARG A 18 -12.55 6.90 -6.03
C ARG A 18 -12.49 5.62 -5.20
N MET A 19 -13.17 5.61 -4.05
CA MET A 19 -13.39 4.39 -3.27
C MET A 19 -14.27 3.41 -4.03
N ALA A 20 -13.86 2.15 -4.05
CA ALA A 20 -14.72 1.01 -4.36
C ALA A 20 -15.54 0.63 -3.10
N PRO A 21 -16.67 -0.10 -3.23
CA PRO A 21 -17.43 -0.56 -2.06
C PRO A 21 -16.56 -1.45 -1.14
N LYS A 22 -16.98 -1.62 0.12
CA LYS A 22 -16.19 -2.28 1.18
C LYS A 22 -15.76 -3.72 0.82
N GLU A 23 -16.48 -4.38 -0.09
CA GLU A 23 -16.17 -5.72 -0.62
C GLU A 23 -15.05 -5.71 -1.69
N ASP A 24 -14.79 -4.59 -2.35
CA ASP A 24 -13.66 -4.39 -3.29
C ASP A 24 -12.39 -3.88 -2.58
N PHE A 25 -12.47 -3.64 -1.26
CA PHE A 25 -11.39 -3.04 -0.48
C PHE A 25 -10.30 -4.03 -0.06
N ASP A 26 -10.69 -5.29 0.23
CA ASP A 26 -9.73 -6.36 0.51
C ASP A 26 -8.83 -6.61 -0.71
N ASP A 27 -9.42 -6.74 -1.90
CA ASP A 27 -8.69 -6.83 -3.18
C ASP A 27 -7.76 -5.64 -3.40
N PHE A 28 -8.17 -4.42 -3.00
CA PHE A 28 -7.34 -3.22 -3.17
C PHE A 28 -6.10 -3.23 -2.28
N PHE A 29 -6.23 -3.63 -1.01
CA PHE A 29 -5.09 -3.76 -0.11
C PHE A 29 -4.16 -4.91 -0.51
N GLU A 30 -4.70 -6.04 -0.97
CA GLU A 30 -3.92 -7.12 -1.55
C GLU A 30 -3.10 -6.65 -2.77
N ILE A 31 -3.73 -5.91 -3.69
CA ILE A 31 -3.02 -5.38 -4.89
C ILE A 31 -1.90 -4.42 -4.48
N ILE A 32 -2.12 -3.56 -3.48
CA ILE A 32 -1.09 -2.65 -2.98
C ILE A 32 0.05 -3.43 -2.32
N GLY A 33 -0.29 -4.37 -1.45
CA GLY A 33 0.67 -5.23 -0.75
C GLY A 33 1.55 -6.00 -1.73
N GLU A 34 0.93 -6.64 -2.72
CA GLU A 34 1.64 -7.38 -3.77
C GLU A 34 2.58 -6.47 -4.56
N ASN A 35 2.12 -5.27 -4.95
CA ASN A 35 2.94 -4.32 -5.70
C ASN A 35 4.12 -3.80 -4.89
N LEU A 36 3.94 -3.55 -3.59
CA LEU A 36 5.02 -3.14 -2.70
C LEU A 36 6.04 -4.25 -2.49
N ARG A 37 5.58 -5.48 -2.26
CA ARG A 37 6.43 -6.67 -2.17
C ARG A 37 7.26 -6.86 -3.45
N ASN A 38 6.61 -6.80 -4.61
CA ASN A 38 7.28 -6.92 -5.89
C ASN A 38 8.34 -5.82 -6.09
N ALA A 39 8.03 -4.58 -5.70
CA ALA A 39 9.00 -3.48 -5.80
C ALA A 39 10.19 -3.65 -4.84
N ARG A 40 9.94 -4.13 -3.61
CA ARG A 40 10.97 -4.45 -2.64
C ARG A 40 11.91 -5.54 -3.18
N LEU A 41 11.35 -6.64 -3.67
CA LEU A 41 12.10 -7.76 -4.25
C LEU A 41 12.89 -7.33 -5.49
N ALA A 42 12.28 -6.55 -6.40
CA ALA A 42 12.95 -6.03 -7.59
C ALA A 42 14.16 -5.14 -7.27
N LYS A 43 14.17 -4.51 -6.10
CA LYS A 43 15.26 -3.64 -5.62
C LYS A 43 16.23 -4.35 -4.67
N ASN A 44 16.04 -5.63 -4.38
CA ASN A 44 16.81 -6.39 -3.40
C ASN A 44 16.86 -5.69 -2.02
N ILE A 45 15.73 -5.10 -1.60
CA ILE A 45 15.61 -4.47 -0.30
C ILE A 45 15.09 -5.50 0.70
N ASP A 46 15.73 -5.57 1.87
CA ASP A 46 15.27 -6.41 2.96
C ASP A 46 13.99 -5.85 3.61
N LEU A 47 13.22 -6.73 4.22
CA LEU A 47 11.93 -6.39 4.83
C LEU A 47 12.11 -5.42 6.02
N GLU A 48 13.22 -5.51 6.74
CA GLU A 48 13.52 -4.63 7.89
C GLU A 48 13.81 -3.20 7.45
N SER A 49 14.64 -3.00 6.42
CA SER A 49 14.93 -1.68 5.84
C SER A 49 13.67 -1.02 5.27
N ALA A 50 12.81 -1.82 4.65
CA ALA A 50 11.50 -1.38 4.18
C ALA A 50 10.60 -0.92 5.33
N ALA A 51 10.51 -1.73 6.38
CA ALA A 51 9.72 -1.43 7.56
C ALA A 51 10.25 -0.16 8.27
N GLN A 52 11.57 -0.01 8.38
CA GLN A 52 12.22 1.17 8.94
C GLN A 52 11.92 2.43 8.12
N ALA A 53 11.98 2.36 6.79
CA ALA A 53 11.63 3.48 5.91
C ALA A 53 10.15 3.90 6.03
N ALA A 54 9.27 2.94 6.32
CA ALA A 54 7.85 3.19 6.57
C ALA A 54 7.53 3.59 8.03
N GLY A 55 8.50 3.47 8.95
CA GLY A 55 8.28 3.69 10.39
C GLY A 55 7.36 2.65 11.03
N ILE A 56 7.40 1.39 10.57
CA ILE A 56 6.64 0.26 11.12
C ILE A 56 7.55 -0.90 11.50
N THR A 57 7.00 -1.89 12.20
CA THR A 57 7.70 -3.13 12.51
C THR A 57 7.78 -4.06 11.28
N PRO A 58 8.78 -4.95 11.21
CA PRO A 58 8.88 -5.99 10.18
C PRO A 58 7.58 -6.81 10.04
N ASP A 59 6.99 -7.26 11.15
CA ASP A 59 5.70 -7.99 11.14
C ASP A 59 4.58 -7.19 10.47
N ASN A 60 4.47 -5.89 10.77
CA ASN A 60 3.47 -5.04 10.14
C ASN A 60 3.75 -4.83 8.65
N MET A 61 5.02 -4.79 8.25
CA MET A 61 5.42 -4.74 6.84
C MET A 61 5.04 -6.04 6.10
N GLU A 62 5.17 -7.19 6.75
CA GLU A 62 4.74 -8.47 6.19
C GLU A 62 3.20 -8.54 6.04
N LEU A 63 2.45 -8.16 7.08
CA LEU A 63 0.99 -8.08 7.01
C LEU A 63 0.53 -7.13 5.90
N LEU A 64 1.25 -6.02 5.73
CA LEU A 64 1.05 -5.03 4.69
C LEU A 64 1.32 -5.61 3.29
N GLU A 65 2.40 -6.36 3.09
CA GLU A 65 2.69 -7.04 1.83
C GLU A 65 1.67 -8.13 1.48
N ASN A 66 0.99 -8.69 2.50
CA ASN A 66 -0.08 -9.66 2.34
C ASN A 66 -1.49 -9.03 2.25
N GLY A 67 -1.60 -7.69 2.26
CA GLY A 67 -2.90 -6.99 2.19
C GLY A 67 -3.74 -7.06 3.48
N LEU A 68 -3.18 -7.60 4.57
CA LEU A 68 -3.86 -7.81 5.86
C LEU A 68 -3.73 -6.62 6.82
N TYR A 69 -2.93 -5.60 6.47
CA TYR A 69 -2.71 -4.41 7.29
C TYR A 69 -3.36 -3.18 6.66
N ASN A 70 -4.25 -2.53 7.43
CA ASN A 70 -4.91 -1.31 7.00
C ASN A 70 -3.94 -0.12 7.02
N PHE A 71 -3.76 0.51 5.86
CA PHE A 71 -2.74 1.52 5.64
C PHE A 71 -3.12 2.90 6.17
N GLU A 72 -2.25 3.50 6.99
CA GLU A 72 -2.22 4.96 7.12
C GLU A 72 -1.55 5.56 5.87
N LEU A 73 -2.23 6.46 5.17
CA LEU A 73 -1.77 7.05 3.91
C LEU A 73 -0.34 7.62 3.96
N LEU A 74 0.09 8.15 5.10
CA LEU A 74 1.44 8.66 5.32
C LEU A 74 2.52 7.58 5.17
N LYS A 75 2.24 6.35 5.64
CA LYS A 75 3.18 5.22 5.56
C LYS A 75 3.31 4.71 4.12
N LEU A 76 2.19 4.67 3.39
CA LEU A 76 2.19 4.31 1.96
C LEU A 76 2.99 5.31 1.13
N ALA A 77 2.81 6.61 1.38
CA ALA A 77 3.54 7.66 0.67
C ALA A 77 5.06 7.53 0.90
N ASN A 78 5.49 7.25 2.13
CA ASN A 78 6.89 7.00 2.47
C ASN A 78 7.45 5.79 1.72
N LEU A 79 6.72 4.67 1.68
CA LEU A 79 7.14 3.48 0.92
C LEU A 79 7.22 3.75 -0.58
N CYS A 80 6.23 4.44 -1.15
CA CYS A 80 6.24 4.82 -2.57
C CYS A 80 7.44 5.72 -2.89
N ALA A 81 7.74 6.70 -2.05
CA ALA A 81 8.90 7.58 -2.20
C ALA A 81 10.22 6.79 -2.07
N TYR A 82 10.32 5.92 -1.06
CA TYR A 82 11.50 5.09 -0.79
C TYR A 82 11.79 4.13 -1.95
N TYR A 83 10.75 3.49 -2.47
CA TYR A 83 10.87 2.62 -3.64
C TYR A 83 10.86 3.38 -4.97
N LYS A 84 10.73 4.71 -4.97
CA LYS A 84 10.62 5.53 -6.20
C LYS A 84 9.53 5.02 -7.16
N ILE A 85 8.38 4.59 -6.61
CA ILE A 85 7.21 4.14 -7.37
C ILE A 85 6.19 5.27 -7.37
N PRO A 86 5.58 5.62 -8.51
CA PRO A 86 4.48 6.56 -8.51
C PRO A 86 3.30 5.98 -7.70
N MET A 87 2.86 6.73 -6.69
CA MET A 87 1.65 6.39 -5.91
C MET A 87 0.41 6.25 -6.83
N LYS A 88 0.42 6.97 -7.95
CA LYS A 88 -0.54 6.83 -9.05
C LYS A 88 -0.37 5.46 -9.72
N GLY A 89 -1.24 4.51 -9.36
CA GLY A 89 -1.36 3.21 -10.00
C GLY A 89 -0.95 2.01 -9.15
N ILE A 90 -0.52 2.22 -7.90
CA ILE A 90 -0.14 1.11 -7.00
C ILE A 90 -1.32 0.23 -6.59
N GLY A 91 -2.54 0.77 -6.60
CA GLY A 91 -3.78 0.00 -6.40
C GLY A 91 -4.41 -0.52 -7.68
N ARG A 92 -3.67 -0.56 -8.80
CA ARG A 92 -4.16 -1.13 -10.07
C ARG A 92 -3.44 -2.44 -10.35
N ARG A 93 -4.19 -3.52 -10.61
CA ARG A 93 -3.60 -4.70 -11.25
C ARG A 93 -2.99 -4.26 -12.58
N LYS A 94 -1.72 -4.58 -12.81
CA LYS A 94 -1.18 -4.54 -14.16
C LYS A 94 -1.94 -5.59 -14.97
N MET A 95 -2.86 -5.16 -15.83
CA MET A 95 -3.39 -6.04 -16.86
C MET A 95 -2.18 -6.59 -17.61
N LYS A 96 -1.99 -7.91 -17.58
CA LYS A 96 -1.04 -8.58 -18.45
C LYS A 96 -1.43 -8.22 -19.88
N GLN A 97 -0.66 -7.35 -20.53
CA GLN A 97 -0.72 -7.25 -21.98
C GLN A 97 -0.25 -8.61 -22.50
N LYS A 98 -1.19 -9.34 -23.08
CA LYS A 98 -0.99 -10.62 -23.73
C LYS A 98 -0.67 -10.38 -25.19
#